data_AF-A0A162GBV0-F1
#
_entry.id   AF-A0A162GBV0-F1
#
_cell.length_a   1.000
_cell.length_b   1.000
_cell.length_c   1.000
_cell.angle_alpha   90.00
_cell.angle_beta   90.00
_cell.angle_gamma   90.00
#
_symmetry.space_group_name_H-M   'P 1'
#
loop_
_entity.id
_entity.type
_entity.pdbx_description
1 polymer ?
#
loop_
_entity_poly.entity_id
_entity_poly.type
_entity_poly.pdbx_seq_one_letter_code
_entity_poly.pdbx_strand_id
1 'polypeptide(L)'
;MKNLILIASLVFSFTANAKSKSLEERINYAVTLLAEVAEGSQTHTVAPNKDPKVMIRELAMQTDYFESVEEFEQRWAEDGSAWETDGMTWGPETLAGGFGYIRGQLEFRLEESEQTQEDKIKFADDTLKVNRAEFILRSIRSVKYGVAPIGAVQCGVTFSSLLIIDTENGKIHQIDMEGSGC
;
A
#
# COMPACT_ATOMS: atom_id res chain seq x y z
N MET A 1 -29.38 13.17 33.87
CA MET A 1 -29.42 12.46 32.57
C MET A 1 -29.67 13.46 31.43
N LYS A 2 -28.66 14.23 31.00
CA LYS A 2 -28.80 15.20 29.89
C LYS A 2 -27.56 15.34 28.97
N ASN A 3 -26.52 14.51 29.13
CA ASN A 3 -25.27 14.64 28.36
C ASN A 3 -25.04 13.53 27.31
N LEU A 4 -26.04 12.67 27.04
CA LEU A 4 -25.84 11.50 26.16
C LEU A 4 -26.32 11.66 24.71
N ILE A 5 -26.85 12.82 24.32
CA ILE A 5 -27.45 13.01 22.98
C ILE A 5 -26.48 13.68 21.99
N LEU A 6 -25.35 14.24 22.45
CA LEU A 6 -24.47 15.06 21.60
C LEU A 6 -23.36 14.30 20.86
N ILE A 7 -23.11 13.03 21.17
CA ILE A 7 -22.07 12.24 20.47
C ILE A 7 -22.67 11.49 19.26
N ALA A 8 -23.97 11.20 19.27
CA ALA A 8 -24.63 10.49 18.17
C ALA A 8 -24.80 11.35 16.90
N SER A 9 -24.85 12.68 17.02
CA SER A 9 -25.01 13.61 15.89
C SER A 9 -23.71 13.91 15.12
N LEU A 10 -22.54 13.65 15.71
CA LEU A 10 -21.25 13.77 15.02
C LEU A 10 -20.91 12.54 14.16
N VAL A 11 -21.47 11.37 14.50
CA VAL A 11 -21.24 10.13 13.74
C VAL A 11 -22.13 10.03 12.49
N PHE A 12 -23.24 10.77 12.44
CA PHE A 12 -24.22 10.69 11.34
C PHE A 12 -24.06 11.71 10.22
N SER A 13 -23.10 12.65 10.31
CA SER A 13 -22.92 13.68 9.28
C SER A 13 -21.88 13.33 8.19
N PHE A 14 -21.19 12.19 8.30
CA PHE A 14 -20.22 11.75 7.28
C PHE A 14 -20.81 10.82 6.20
N THR A 15 -22.09 10.44 6.30
CA THR A 15 -22.69 9.48 5.37
C THR A 15 -23.45 10.11 4.21
N ALA A 16 -23.56 11.44 4.13
CA ALA A 16 -24.40 12.10 3.13
C ALA A 16 -23.75 12.36 1.75
N ASN A 17 -22.44 12.12 1.55
CA ASN A 17 -21.76 12.32 0.26
C ASN A 17 -21.02 11.09 -0.29
N ALA A 18 -21.22 9.90 0.29
CA ALA A 18 -20.46 8.71 -0.10
C ALA A 18 -20.90 8.06 -1.44
N LYS A 19 -21.93 8.59 -2.12
CA LYS A 19 -22.50 8.00 -3.35
C LYS A 19 -22.05 8.68 -4.65
N SER A 20 -21.24 9.75 -4.60
CA SER A 20 -20.90 10.56 -5.78
C SER A 20 -19.41 10.60 -6.16
N LYS A 21 -18.53 9.95 -5.39
CA LYS A 21 -17.10 9.94 -5.73
C LYS A 21 -16.79 8.91 -6.81
N SER A 22 -16.01 9.30 -7.82
CA SER A 22 -15.55 8.39 -8.87
C SER A 22 -14.71 7.25 -8.28
N LEU A 23 -14.55 6.15 -9.02
CA LEU A 23 -13.69 5.02 -8.60
C LEU A 23 -12.26 5.51 -8.33
N GLU A 24 -11.73 6.34 -9.22
CA GLU A 24 -10.42 6.97 -9.09
C GLU A 24 -10.30 7.84 -7.83
N GLU A 25 -11.29 8.68 -7.51
CA GLU A 25 -11.28 9.50 -6.30
C GLU A 25 -11.26 8.66 -5.03
N ARG A 26 -11.91 7.49 -5.05
CA ARG A 26 -11.93 6.56 -3.91
C ARG A 26 -10.59 5.87 -3.74
N ILE A 27 -9.95 5.45 -4.85
CA ILE A 27 -8.60 4.89 -4.83
C ILE A 27 -7.61 5.94 -4.32
N ASN A 28 -7.61 7.14 -4.91
CA ASN A 28 -6.71 8.23 -4.50
C ASN A 28 -6.87 8.58 -3.02
N TYR A 29 -8.09 8.60 -2.50
CA TYR A 29 -8.33 8.83 -1.07
C TYR A 29 -7.76 7.71 -0.21
N ALA A 30 -7.94 6.44 -0.60
CA ALA A 30 -7.36 5.32 0.13
C ALA A 30 -5.82 5.34 0.09
N VAL A 31 -5.24 5.65 -1.07
CA VAL A 31 -3.78 5.80 -1.24
C VAL A 31 -3.25 6.96 -0.41
N THR A 32 -3.97 8.09 -0.33
CA THR A 32 -3.58 9.23 0.53
C THR A 32 -3.52 8.81 2.00
N LEU A 33 -4.52 8.08 2.50
CA LEU A 33 -4.51 7.55 3.87
C LEU A 33 -3.30 6.62 4.12
N LEU A 34 -2.90 5.84 3.13
CA LEU A 34 -1.73 4.97 3.23
C LEU A 34 -0.41 5.77 3.14
N ALA A 35 -0.34 6.79 2.30
CA ALA A 35 0.83 7.66 2.19
C ALA A 35 1.09 8.45 3.49
N GLU A 36 0.05 8.77 4.26
CA GLU A 36 0.20 9.41 5.59
C GLU A 36 0.83 8.50 6.65
N VAL A 37 0.83 7.17 6.46
CA VAL A 37 1.42 6.21 7.40
C VAL A 37 2.75 5.60 6.91
N ALA A 38 3.03 5.75 5.62
CA ALA A 38 4.21 5.21 4.95
C ALA A 38 5.45 6.11 5.14
N GLU A 39 6.64 5.54 4.94
CA GLU A 39 7.90 6.31 4.83
C GLU A 39 8.05 6.97 3.46
N GLY A 40 7.53 6.29 2.43
CA GLY A 40 7.57 6.74 1.05
C GLY A 40 6.29 6.37 0.31
N SER A 41 5.90 7.23 -0.64
CA SER A 41 4.83 6.89 -1.57
C SER A 41 5.07 7.53 -2.92
N GLN A 42 4.86 6.75 -3.97
CA GLN A 42 4.98 7.20 -5.35
C GLN A 42 3.79 6.70 -6.16
N THR A 43 3.47 7.40 -7.25
CA THR A 43 2.44 6.97 -8.19
C THR A 43 3.01 7.02 -9.60
N HIS A 44 2.96 5.88 -10.28
CA HIS A 44 3.43 5.72 -11.64
C HIS A 44 2.25 5.54 -12.58
N THR A 45 2.41 6.01 -13.81
CA THR A 45 1.41 5.87 -14.86
C THR A 45 1.97 4.98 -15.97
N VAL A 46 1.22 3.93 -16.30
CA VAL A 46 1.52 2.94 -17.33
C VAL A 46 0.28 2.73 -18.20
N ALA A 47 0.40 2.00 -19.30
CA ALA A 47 -0.78 1.66 -20.09
C ALA A 47 -1.77 0.80 -19.27
N PRO A 48 -3.07 1.15 -19.22
CA PRO A 48 -4.07 0.32 -18.54
C PRO A 48 -4.11 -1.11 -19.12
N ASN A 49 -4.07 -2.11 -18.24
CA ASN A 49 -4.14 -3.52 -18.64
C ASN A 49 -4.88 -4.34 -17.57
N LYS A 50 -5.68 -5.32 -18.00
CA LYS A 50 -6.37 -6.25 -17.10
C LYS A 50 -5.42 -7.19 -16.36
N ASP A 51 -4.25 -7.46 -16.95
CA ASP A 51 -3.20 -8.25 -16.34
C ASP A 51 -2.24 -7.34 -15.56
N PRO A 52 -2.24 -7.39 -14.22
CA PRO A 52 -1.35 -6.56 -13.40
C PRO A 52 0.13 -6.86 -13.65
N LYS A 53 0.51 -8.09 -14.03
CA LYS A 53 1.91 -8.44 -14.32
C LYS A 53 2.45 -7.64 -15.49
N VAL A 54 1.63 -7.42 -16.52
CA VAL A 54 2.00 -6.60 -17.68
C VAL A 54 2.24 -5.14 -17.29
N MET A 55 1.39 -4.59 -16.42
CA MET A 55 1.55 -3.21 -15.92
C MET A 55 2.80 -3.06 -15.05
N ILE A 56 3.05 -4.02 -14.16
CA ILE A 56 4.24 -4.02 -13.31
C ILE A 56 5.51 -4.13 -14.17
N ARG A 57 5.51 -4.99 -15.20
CA ARG A 57 6.64 -5.07 -16.13
C ARG A 57 6.92 -3.73 -16.82
N GLU A 58 5.88 -3.02 -17.25
CA GLU A 58 6.04 -1.68 -17.83
C GLU A 58 6.66 -0.70 -16.83
N LEU A 59 6.19 -0.70 -15.58
CA LEU A 59 6.79 0.08 -14.49
C LEU A 59 8.26 -0.29 -14.29
N ALA A 60 8.58 -1.58 -14.23
CA ALA A 60 9.93 -2.09 -13.99
C ALA A 60 10.90 -1.67 -15.11
N MET A 61 10.42 -1.60 -16.35
CA MET A 61 11.18 -1.07 -17.49
C MET A 61 11.32 0.46 -17.48
N GLN A 62 10.35 1.21 -16.96
CA GLN A 62 10.41 2.68 -16.86
C GLN A 62 11.37 3.17 -15.76
N THR A 63 11.65 2.33 -14.78
CA THR A 63 12.41 2.68 -13.57
C THR A 63 13.85 2.18 -13.60
N ASP A 64 14.30 1.65 -14.75
CA ASP A 64 15.65 1.08 -14.98
C ASP A 64 16.04 -0.01 -13.95
N TYR A 65 15.06 -0.68 -13.32
CA TYR A 65 15.34 -1.83 -12.44
C TYR A 65 15.81 -3.07 -13.22
N PHE A 66 15.55 -3.12 -14.53
CA PHE A 66 15.89 -4.23 -15.42
C PHE A 66 16.25 -3.73 -16.81
N GLU A 67 17.10 -4.48 -17.50
CA GLU A 67 17.53 -4.17 -18.87
C GLU A 67 16.68 -4.90 -19.92
N SER A 68 15.86 -5.89 -19.52
CA SER A 68 15.06 -6.71 -20.45
C SER A 68 13.82 -7.34 -19.82
N VAL A 69 12.89 -7.79 -20.69
CA VAL A 69 11.69 -8.55 -20.28
C VAL A 69 12.08 -9.89 -19.68
N GLU A 70 13.08 -10.56 -20.24
CA GLU A 70 13.57 -11.86 -19.77
C GLU A 70 14.10 -11.78 -18.34
N GLU A 71 14.78 -10.68 -17.98
CA GLU A 71 15.27 -10.45 -16.62
C GLU A 71 14.11 -10.25 -15.62
N PHE A 72 13.08 -9.50 -16.01
CA PHE A 72 11.87 -9.34 -15.21
C PHE A 72 11.18 -10.69 -14.93
N GLU A 73 11.01 -11.53 -15.95
CA GLU A 73 10.34 -12.82 -15.80
C GLU A 73 11.12 -13.77 -14.85
N GLN A 74 12.45 -13.66 -14.77
CA GLN A 74 13.26 -14.44 -13.83
C GLN A 74 13.12 -13.97 -12.38
N ARG A 75 12.80 -12.69 -12.16
CA ARG A 75 12.59 -12.09 -10.84
C ARG A 75 11.12 -11.96 -10.46
N TRP A 76 10.22 -12.55 -11.23
CA TRP A 76 8.79 -12.57 -10.92
C TRP A 76 8.41 -13.86 -10.18
N ALA A 77 8.04 -13.73 -8.91
CA ALA A 77 7.54 -14.82 -8.09
C ALA A 77 6.03 -15.01 -8.30
N GLU A 78 5.63 -16.02 -9.09
CA GLU A 78 4.21 -16.30 -9.39
C GLU A 78 3.40 -16.77 -8.17
N ASP A 79 4.04 -17.30 -7.15
CA ASP A 79 3.41 -17.92 -5.98
C ASP A 79 3.16 -16.93 -4.81
N GLY A 80 3.51 -15.66 -4.98
CA GLY A 80 3.39 -14.64 -3.94
C GLY A 80 4.53 -14.64 -2.91
N SER A 81 5.61 -15.40 -3.15
CA SER A 81 6.81 -15.42 -2.28
C SER A 81 7.71 -14.18 -2.41
N ALA A 82 7.25 -13.13 -3.12
CA ALA A 82 8.03 -11.92 -3.37
C ALA A 82 8.46 -11.18 -2.08
N TRP A 83 7.74 -11.35 -0.96
CA TRP A 83 8.16 -10.80 0.33
C TRP A 83 9.35 -11.53 0.98
N GLU A 84 9.56 -12.81 0.66
CA GLU A 84 10.50 -13.69 1.35
C GLU A 84 11.88 -13.77 0.66
N THR A 85 12.04 -13.03 -0.43
CA THR A 85 13.14 -13.16 -1.38
C THR A 85 14.14 -12.00 -1.27
N ASP A 86 15.27 -12.12 -1.97
CA ASP A 86 16.52 -11.35 -1.89
C ASP A 86 16.45 -9.83 -2.18
N GLY A 87 15.27 -9.21 -2.06
CA GLY A 87 15.05 -7.78 -2.22
C GLY A 87 15.13 -7.28 -3.66
N MET A 88 15.11 -8.19 -4.63
CA MET A 88 15.09 -7.86 -6.06
C MET A 88 13.88 -8.49 -6.80
N THR A 89 13.02 -9.19 -6.07
CA THR A 89 11.93 -10.00 -6.62
C THR A 89 10.60 -9.24 -6.57
N TRP A 90 9.84 -9.33 -7.66
CA TRP A 90 8.50 -8.79 -7.79
C TRP A 90 7.50 -9.94 -7.71
N GLY A 91 6.25 -9.64 -7.37
CA GLY A 91 5.22 -10.67 -7.42
C GLY A 91 3.82 -10.15 -7.20
N PRO A 92 2.80 -11.01 -7.42
CA PRO A 92 1.44 -10.70 -7.09
C PRO A 92 1.23 -10.74 -5.57
N GLU A 93 0.23 -10.01 -5.11
CA GLU A 93 -0.19 -10.07 -3.71
C GLU A 93 -1.72 -10.00 -3.60
N THR A 94 -2.22 -10.50 -2.48
CA THR A 94 -3.58 -10.40 -2.01
C THR A 94 -3.79 -9.11 -1.20
N LEU A 95 -5.03 -8.62 -1.15
CA LEU A 95 -5.36 -7.51 -0.25
C LEU A 95 -4.95 -7.83 1.21
N ALA A 96 -5.23 -9.05 1.67
CA ALA A 96 -4.99 -9.45 3.05
C ALA A 96 -3.49 -9.47 3.40
N GLY A 97 -2.64 -10.03 2.52
CA GLY A 97 -1.19 -10.05 2.73
C GLY A 97 -0.58 -8.66 2.66
N GLY A 98 -0.95 -7.85 1.66
CA GLY A 98 -0.44 -6.46 1.53
C GLY A 98 -0.78 -5.58 2.73
N PHE A 99 -2.00 -5.68 3.26
CA PHE A 99 -2.38 -4.95 4.48
C PHE A 99 -1.86 -5.62 5.77
N GLY A 100 -1.59 -6.93 5.75
CA GLY A 100 -0.88 -7.62 6.82
C GLY A 100 0.54 -7.09 6.98
N TYR A 101 1.25 -6.89 5.87
CA TYR A 101 2.58 -6.26 5.84
C TYR A 101 2.56 -4.87 6.47
N ILE A 102 1.66 -3.98 6.03
CA ILE A 102 1.54 -2.62 6.60
C ILE A 102 1.31 -2.66 8.11
N ARG A 103 0.39 -3.51 8.59
CA ARG A 103 0.09 -3.62 10.02
C ARG A 103 1.27 -4.16 10.81
N GLY A 104 1.95 -5.20 10.31
CA GLY A 104 3.15 -5.73 10.94
C GLY A 104 4.25 -4.68 11.10
N GLN A 105 4.43 -3.81 10.11
CA GLN A 105 5.37 -2.69 10.20
C GLN A 105 4.96 -1.65 11.23
N LEU A 106 3.66 -1.31 11.34
CA LEU A 106 3.18 -0.41 12.38
C LEU A 106 3.35 -0.99 13.79
N GLU A 107 3.11 -2.29 13.96
CA GLU A 107 3.31 -3.01 15.22
C GLU A 107 4.79 -3.02 15.60
N PHE A 108 5.68 -3.37 14.66
CA PHE A 108 7.13 -3.33 14.85
C PHE A 108 7.63 -1.94 15.28
N ARG A 109 7.17 -0.87 14.61
CA ARG A 109 7.52 0.51 14.98
C ARG A 109 7.08 0.87 16.40
N LEU A 110 5.90 0.43 16.83
CA LEU A 110 5.44 0.66 18.20
C LEU A 110 6.31 -0.14 19.20
N GLU A 111 6.67 -1.38 18.88
CA GLU A 111 7.51 -2.23 19.72
C GLU A 111 8.91 -1.62 19.93
N GLU A 112 9.52 -1.09 18.88
CA GLU A 112 10.84 -0.43 18.90
C GLU A 112 10.81 1.00 19.49
N SER A 113 9.64 1.60 19.65
CA SER A 113 9.49 2.94 20.25
C SER A 113 9.66 2.92 21.78
N GLU A 114 9.69 4.11 22.39
CA GLU A 114 9.64 4.26 23.85
C GLU A 114 8.27 3.85 24.45
N GLN A 115 7.28 3.56 23.61
CA GLN A 115 5.92 3.15 23.98
C GLN A 115 5.21 4.17 24.89
N THR A 116 5.47 5.44 24.64
CA THR A 116 4.82 6.57 25.31
C THR A 116 3.32 6.61 24.99
N GLN A 117 2.58 7.49 25.67
CA GLN A 117 1.16 7.67 25.36
C GLN A 117 0.98 8.24 23.94
N GLU A 118 1.90 9.10 23.52
CA GLU A 118 1.99 9.70 22.19
C GLU A 118 2.19 8.61 21.12
N ASP A 119 3.12 7.67 21.34
CA ASP A 119 3.38 6.55 20.40
C ASP A 119 2.14 5.67 20.23
N LYS A 120 1.45 5.35 21.33
CA LYS A 120 0.22 4.54 21.31
C LYS A 120 -0.93 5.26 20.60
N ILE A 121 -1.04 6.58 20.77
CA ILE A 121 -2.04 7.38 20.05
C ILE A 121 -1.72 7.39 18.55
N LYS A 122 -0.46 7.60 18.18
CA LYS A 122 -0.02 7.56 16.78
C LYS A 122 -0.30 6.20 16.15
N PHE A 123 0.07 5.11 16.82
CA PHE A 123 -0.21 3.74 16.36
C PHE A 123 -1.72 3.51 16.13
N ALA A 124 -2.56 3.96 17.07
CA ALA A 124 -4.00 3.83 16.95
C ALA A 124 -4.57 4.64 15.77
N ASP A 125 -4.11 5.88 15.58
CA ASP A 125 -4.51 6.75 14.47
C ASP A 125 -4.10 6.14 13.11
N ASP A 126 -2.85 5.71 12.99
CA ASP A 126 -2.33 5.09 11.77
C ASP A 126 -3.06 3.78 11.46
N THR A 127 -3.35 2.95 12.47
CA THR A 127 -4.17 1.74 12.33
C THR A 127 -5.57 2.05 11.80
N LEU A 128 -6.21 3.14 12.25
CA LEU A 128 -7.52 3.56 11.76
C LEU A 128 -7.47 4.00 10.28
N LYS A 129 -6.43 4.72 9.87
CA LYS A 129 -6.19 5.09 8.45
C LYS A 129 -6.04 3.86 7.58
N VAL A 130 -5.21 2.90 8.00
CA VAL A 130 -4.98 1.64 7.28
C VAL A 130 -6.27 0.83 7.15
N ASN A 131 -7.02 0.65 8.25
CA ASN A 131 -8.30 -0.04 8.22
C ASN A 131 -9.32 0.65 7.30
N ARG A 132 -9.30 1.99 7.25
CA ARG A 132 -10.18 2.75 6.36
C ARG A 132 -9.78 2.58 4.90
N ALA A 133 -8.49 2.60 4.59
CA ALA A 133 -7.98 2.36 3.24
C ALA A 133 -8.34 0.95 2.76
N GLU A 134 -8.12 -0.08 3.59
CA GLU A 134 -8.48 -1.48 3.28
C GLU A 134 -9.98 -1.61 2.99
N PHE A 135 -10.82 -0.99 3.83
CA PHE A 135 -12.27 -0.99 3.64
C PHE A 135 -12.69 -0.40 2.29
N ILE A 136 -12.02 0.66 1.84
CA ILE A 136 -12.30 1.27 0.55
C ILE A 136 -11.84 0.37 -0.59
N LEU A 137 -10.56 -0.05 -0.57
CA LEU A 137 -9.94 -0.79 -1.66
C LEU A 137 -10.55 -2.18 -1.88
N ARG A 138 -10.97 -2.88 -0.81
CA ARG A 138 -11.63 -4.20 -0.92
C ARG A 138 -12.92 -4.18 -1.74
N SER A 139 -13.54 -3.01 -1.89
CA SER A 139 -14.78 -2.85 -2.64
C SER A 139 -14.57 -2.55 -4.12
N ILE A 140 -13.32 -2.43 -4.58
CA ILE A 140 -12.96 -2.00 -5.95
C ILE A 140 -12.27 -3.15 -6.68
N ARG A 141 -12.99 -3.82 -7.58
CA ARG A 141 -12.51 -5.06 -8.23
C ARG A 141 -11.37 -4.87 -9.23
N SER A 142 -11.26 -3.67 -9.82
CA SER A 142 -10.20 -3.28 -10.75
C SER A 142 -8.87 -3.05 -10.04
N VAL A 143 -8.86 -2.88 -8.72
CA VAL A 143 -7.62 -2.79 -7.96
C VAL A 143 -7.04 -4.19 -7.73
N LYS A 144 -5.76 -4.34 -8.09
CA LYS A 144 -4.92 -5.51 -7.79
C LYS A 144 -3.77 -5.09 -6.87
N TYR A 145 -3.04 -6.07 -6.36
CA TYR A 145 -1.92 -5.83 -5.46
C TYR A 145 -0.70 -6.60 -5.93
N GLY A 146 0.47 -6.07 -5.62
CA GLY A 146 1.75 -6.71 -5.90
C GLY A 146 2.82 -6.21 -4.95
N VAL A 147 4.01 -6.74 -5.13
CA VAL A 147 5.21 -6.39 -4.38
C VAL A 147 6.26 -5.89 -5.35
N ALA A 148 6.95 -4.82 -4.98
CA ALA A 148 8.12 -4.32 -5.68
C ALA A 148 9.32 -4.26 -4.73
N PRO A 149 10.54 -4.52 -5.20
CA PRO A 149 11.75 -4.15 -4.48
C PRO A 149 11.94 -2.62 -4.48
N ILE A 150 12.44 -2.08 -3.38
CA ILE A 150 12.84 -0.67 -3.24
C ILE A 150 14.37 -0.59 -3.35
N GLY A 151 14.89 -0.49 -4.56
CA GLY A 151 16.28 -0.07 -4.79
C GLY A 151 17.35 -1.05 -4.31
N ALA A 152 18.62 -0.65 -4.46
CA ALA A 152 19.76 -1.49 -4.13
C ALA A 152 19.78 -1.84 -2.63
N VAL A 153 19.93 -3.13 -2.32
CA VAL A 153 20.26 -3.66 -1.00
C VAL A 153 21.51 -2.95 -0.47
N GLN A 154 21.32 -1.93 0.37
CA GLN A 154 22.40 -1.30 1.12
C GLN A 154 22.30 -1.78 2.56
N CYS A 155 23.42 -2.24 3.13
CA CYS A 155 23.53 -2.76 4.50
C CYS A 155 22.86 -4.12 4.78
N GLY A 156 22.47 -4.89 3.74
CA GLY A 156 21.96 -6.26 3.91
C GLY A 156 20.49 -6.34 4.32
N VAL A 157 19.76 -5.23 4.22
CA VAL A 157 18.32 -5.14 4.45
C VAL A 157 17.61 -5.13 3.10
N THR A 158 16.63 -6.01 2.95
CA THR A 158 15.75 -6.09 1.79
C THR A 158 14.59 -5.11 2.00
N PHE A 159 14.47 -4.11 1.12
CA PHE A 159 13.34 -3.19 1.14
C PHE A 159 12.32 -3.60 0.08
N SER A 160 11.05 -3.72 0.47
CA SER A 160 9.95 -4.05 -0.44
C SER A 160 8.77 -3.09 -0.25
N SER A 161 8.14 -2.68 -1.35
CA SER A 161 6.92 -1.88 -1.38
C SER A 161 5.69 -2.72 -1.60
N LEU A 162 4.58 -2.29 -1.02
CA LEU A 162 3.27 -2.68 -1.52
C LEU A 162 2.92 -1.87 -2.77
N LEU A 163 2.52 -2.57 -3.83
CA LEU A 163 1.91 -1.98 -5.02
C LEU A 163 0.39 -2.10 -4.96
N ILE A 164 -0.31 -0.99 -5.22
CA ILE A 164 -1.75 -0.92 -5.43
C ILE A 164 -1.98 -0.55 -6.90
N ILE A 165 -2.55 -1.47 -7.66
CA ILE A 165 -2.55 -1.44 -9.13
C ILE A 165 -3.98 -1.18 -9.62
N ASP A 166 -4.25 0.03 -10.09
CA ASP A 166 -5.50 0.40 -10.75
C ASP A 166 -5.45 0.02 -12.23
N THR A 167 -5.95 -1.20 -12.52
CA THR A 167 -5.96 -1.78 -13.88
C THR A 167 -6.84 -1.02 -14.87
N GLU A 168 -7.74 -0.17 -14.41
CA GLU A 168 -8.68 0.57 -15.26
C GLU A 168 -8.08 1.90 -15.72
N ASN A 169 -7.42 2.62 -14.80
CA ASN A 169 -6.86 3.95 -15.08
C ASN A 169 -5.36 3.93 -15.38
N GLY A 170 -4.69 2.77 -15.31
CA GLY A 170 -3.27 2.67 -15.64
C GLY A 170 -2.36 3.27 -14.57
N LYS A 171 -2.78 3.25 -13.31
CA LYS A 171 -2.01 3.80 -12.19
C LYS A 171 -1.48 2.69 -11.30
N ILE A 172 -0.21 2.78 -10.93
CA ILE A 172 0.40 1.93 -9.92
C ILE A 172 0.84 2.84 -8.78
N HIS A 173 0.25 2.66 -7.60
CA HIS A 173 0.63 3.37 -6.39
C HIS A 173 1.57 2.49 -5.59
N GLN A 174 2.77 3.00 -5.32
CA GLN A 174 3.78 2.36 -4.50
C GLN A 174 3.71 2.93 -3.08
N ILE A 175 3.62 2.04 -2.09
CA ILE A 175 3.58 2.37 -0.67
C ILE A 175 4.77 1.69 0.02
N ASP A 176 5.69 2.51 0.52
CA ASP A 176 6.93 2.09 1.16
C ASP A 176 6.74 2.20 2.67
N MET A 177 6.58 1.07 3.36
CA MET A 177 6.47 1.04 4.84
C MET A 177 7.84 0.95 5.51
N GLU A 178 8.89 0.69 4.76
CA GLU A 178 10.24 0.50 5.28
C GLU A 178 11.16 1.60 4.75
N GLY A 179 11.90 2.24 5.67
CA GLY A 179 12.71 3.40 5.35
C GLY A 179 13.55 3.92 6.53
N SER A 180 14.26 3.04 7.24
CA SER A 180 15.52 3.41 7.92
C SER A 180 16.31 2.17 8.32
N GLY A 181 17.52 2.00 7.77
CA GLY A 181 18.30 0.77 7.96
C GLY A 181 19.75 0.85 7.47
N CYS A 182 20.40 2.00 7.68
CA CYS A 182 21.79 2.10 8.08
C CYS A 182 21.87 3.33 9.00
#